data_AF-A0AAD6Z644-F1
#
_entry.id   AF-A0AAD6Z644-F1
#
_cell.length_a   1.000
_cell.length_b   1.000
_cell.length_c   1.000
_cell.angle_alpha   90.00
_cell.angle_beta   90.00
_cell.angle_gamma   90.00
#
_symmetry.space_group_name_H-M   'P 1'
#
loop_
_entity.id
_entity.type
_entity.pdbx_description
1 polymer ?
#
loop_
_entity_poly.entity_id
_entity_poly.type
_entity_poly.pdbx_seq_one_letter_code
_entity_poly.pdbx_strand_id
1 'polypeptide(L)'
;LHNFYVDRGLVKHVRVVITHAGARLITVQLLKGIAGAINGIDDEDILIPRFNFTATLPLGHTLVRRLFSLAPAYVTTFNSCQRLTLDLLGVDLTRAVCSHGKLYTALSRIRH
;
A
#
# COMPACT_ATOMS: atom_id res chain seq x y z
N LEU A 1 -6.41 4.93 -3.89
CA LEU A 1 -6.53 3.46 -3.93
C LEU A 1 -7.98 3.11 -3.63
N HIS A 2 -8.70 2.68 -4.67
CA HIS A 2 -10.06 2.15 -4.57
C HIS A 2 -10.00 0.69 -4.11
N ASN A 3 -11.08 0.20 -3.51
CA ASN A 3 -11.24 -1.24 -3.23
C ASN A 3 -11.51 -1.95 -4.56
N PHE A 4 -10.74 -2.99 -4.88
CA PHE A 4 -10.88 -3.71 -6.15
C PHE A 4 -11.76 -4.93 -5.99
N TYR A 5 -11.41 -5.81 -5.04
CA TYR A 5 -12.12 -7.05 -4.79
C TYR A 5 -12.28 -7.22 -3.29
N VAL A 6 -13.35 -6.65 -2.74
CA VAL A 6 -13.68 -6.82 -1.32
C VAL A 6 -13.91 -8.31 -1.02
N ASP A 7 -14.55 -9.03 -1.95
CA ASP A 7 -14.83 -10.46 -1.85
C ASP A 7 -13.56 -11.33 -1.84
N ARG A 8 -12.47 -10.84 -2.45
CA ARG A 8 -11.15 -11.52 -2.46
C ARG A 8 -10.17 -10.93 -1.44
N GLY A 9 -10.64 -10.09 -0.53
CA GLY A 9 -9.81 -9.45 0.49
C GLY A 9 -8.86 -8.38 -0.03
N LEU A 10 -8.92 -7.98 -1.32
CA LEU A 10 -8.10 -6.91 -1.89
C LEU A 10 -8.70 -5.54 -1.54
N VAL A 11 -8.55 -5.18 -0.27
CA VAL A 11 -8.93 -3.90 0.30
C VAL A 11 -7.74 -2.94 0.38
N LYS A 12 -8.02 -1.66 0.62
CA LYS A 12 -6.99 -0.63 0.72
C LYS A 12 -5.94 -1.01 1.77
N HIS A 13 -4.66 -0.90 1.39
CA HIS A 13 -3.47 -1.12 2.22
C HIS A 13 -3.11 -2.58 2.54
N VAL A 14 -3.75 -3.51 1.83
CA VAL A 14 -3.34 -4.91 1.82
C VAL A 14 -1.94 -5.05 1.23
N ARG A 15 -1.14 -5.93 1.84
CA ARG A 15 0.19 -6.29 1.33
C ARG A 15 0.03 -7.43 0.33
N VAL A 16 0.66 -7.25 -0.82
CA VAL A 16 0.64 -8.23 -1.90
C VAL A 16 2.05 -8.46 -2.42
N VAL A 17 2.31 -9.65 -2.93
CA VAL A 17 3.55 -10.00 -3.63
C VAL A 17 3.27 -9.97 -5.13
N ILE A 18 4.15 -9.34 -5.89
CA ILE A 18 4.02 -9.32 -7.36
C ILE A 18 4.61 -10.63 -7.89
N THR A 19 3.81 -11.42 -8.59
CA THR A 19 4.27 -12.67 -9.24
C THR A 19 4.67 -12.44 -10.68
N HIS A 20 3.89 -11.65 -11.43
CA HIS A 20 4.16 -11.36 -12.82
C HIS A 20 3.79 -9.92 -13.19
N ALA A 21 4.61 -9.27 -14.00
CA ALA A 21 4.39 -7.90 -14.47
C ALA A 21 4.24 -7.87 -15.99
N GLY A 22 3.01 -7.65 -16.47
CA GLY A 22 2.71 -7.44 -17.88
C GLY A 22 2.60 -5.95 -18.24
N ALA A 23 2.50 -5.66 -19.54
CA ALA A 23 2.41 -4.28 -20.04
C ALA A 23 1.15 -3.53 -19.55
N ARG A 24 0.02 -4.25 -19.39
CA ARG A 24 -1.29 -3.67 -19.02
C ARG A 24 -1.88 -4.23 -17.72
N LEU A 25 -1.36 -5.37 -17.26
CA LEU A 25 -1.87 -6.12 -16.10
C LEU A 25 -0.67 -6.54 -15.24
N ILE A 26 -0.85 -6.48 -13.92
CA ILE A 26 0.10 -7.02 -12.95
C ILE A 26 -0.61 -8.13 -12.19
N THR A 27 0.00 -9.30 -12.10
CA THR A 27 -0.48 -10.40 -11.29
C THR A 27 0.13 -10.28 -9.90
N VAL A 28 -0.73 -10.36 -8.88
CA VAL A 28 -0.31 -10.28 -7.49
C VAL A 28 -0.96 -11.39 -6.67
N GLN A 29 -0.27 -11.80 -5.62
CA GLN A 29 -0.77 -12.74 -4.63
C GLN A 29 -0.91 -12.05 -3.27
N LEU A 30 -1.96 -12.39 -2.54
CA LEU A 30 -2.25 -11.83 -1.24
C LEU A 30 -1.28 -12.39 -0.18
N LEU A 31 -0.70 -11.51 0.63
CA LEU A 31 0.11 -11.93 1.77
C LEU A 31 -0.80 -12.09 2.99
N LYS A 32 -1.24 -13.32 3.29
CA LYS A 32 -1.98 -13.61 4.53
C LYS A 32 -1.00 -13.80 5.68
N GLY A 33 -0.96 -12.82 6.58
CA GLY A 33 -0.29 -12.97 7.87
C GLY A 33 -1.17 -13.75 8.84
N ILE A 34 -0.90 -15.04 9.03
CA ILE A 34 -1.30 -15.73 10.27
C ILE A 34 -0.06 -15.80 11.14
N ALA A 35 -0.21 -15.35 12.39
CA ALA A 35 0.78 -15.44 13.45
C ALA A 35 1.52 -16.80 13.40
N GLY A 36 2.80 -16.77 13.01
CA GLY A 36 3.71 -17.91 13.10
C GLY A 36 4.01 -18.70 11.83
N ALA A 37 3.41 -18.41 10.66
CA ALA A 37 3.76 -19.11 9.42
C ALA A 37 4.12 -18.13 8.30
N ILE A 38 5.40 -18.10 7.95
CA ILE A 38 5.98 -17.30 6.86
C ILE A 38 5.57 -17.87 5.47
N ASN A 39 4.73 -18.92 5.42
CA ASN A 39 4.55 -19.76 4.23
C ASN A 39 3.10 -19.83 3.69
N GLY A 40 2.25 -18.86 4.02
CA GLY A 40 0.86 -18.83 3.52
C GLY A 40 0.66 -17.81 2.41
N ILE A 41 1.30 -18.01 1.25
CA ILE A 41 0.91 -17.28 0.04
C ILE A 41 -0.40 -17.92 -0.42
N ASP A 42 -1.48 -17.13 -0.52
CA ASP A 42 -2.67 -17.62 -1.21
C ASP A 42 -2.30 -17.82 -2.68
N ASP A 43 -2.46 -19.04 -3.19
CA ASP A 43 -2.16 -19.42 -4.59
C ASP A 43 -3.15 -18.79 -5.60
N GLU A 44 -4.05 -17.92 -5.10
CA GLU A 44 -5.02 -17.20 -5.92
C GLU A 44 -4.38 -15.95 -6.51
N ASP A 45 -4.05 -16.06 -7.79
CA ASP A 45 -3.55 -14.96 -8.61
C ASP A 45 -4.65 -13.91 -8.84
N ILE A 46 -4.41 -12.69 -8.35
CA ILE A 46 -5.29 -11.53 -8.56
C ILE A 46 -4.66 -10.62 -9.61
N LEU A 47 -5.44 -10.26 -10.62
CA LEU A 47 -5.01 -9.36 -11.69
C LEU A 47 -5.35 -7.90 -11.34
N ILE A 48 -4.34 -7.04 -11.36
CA ILE A 48 -4.48 -5.60 -11.14
C ILE A 48 -4.34 -4.85 -12.47
N PRO A 49 -5.42 -4.22 -12.96
CA PRO A 49 -5.38 -3.37 -14.14
C PRO A 49 -4.84 -1.97 -13.83
N ARG A 50 -4.53 -1.20 -14.88
CA ARG A 50 -4.23 0.23 -14.76
C ARG A 50 -5.51 1.00 -14.44
N PHE A 51 -5.41 1.91 -13.48
CA PHE A 51 -6.48 2.82 -13.09
C PHE A 51 -6.20 4.24 -13.62
N ASN A 52 -7.26 4.94 -14.03
CA ASN A 52 -7.17 6.32 -14.50
C ASN A 52 -7.54 7.25 -13.34
N PHE A 53 -6.58 8.02 -12.85
CA PHE A 53 -6.83 9.10 -11.90
C PHE A 53 -7.11 10.39 -12.66
N THR A 54 -8.34 10.89 -12.57
CA THR A 54 -8.77 12.12 -13.25
C THR A 54 -8.80 13.28 -12.26
N ALA A 55 -8.15 14.39 -12.61
CA ALA A 55 -8.20 15.62 -11.86
C ALA A 55 -8.62 16.77 -12.80
N THR A 56 -9.69 17.48 -12.44
CA THR A 56 -10.12 18.67 -13.18
C THR A 56 -9.28 19.86 -12.73
N LEU A 57 -8.58 20.47 -13.68
CA LEU A 57 -7.80 21.68 -13.44
C LEU A 57 -8.72 22.90 -13.43
N PRO A 58 -8.34 23.98 -12.71
CA PRO A 58 -9.13 25.21 -12.66
C PRO A 58 -9.38 25.86 -14.02
N LEU A 59 -8.51 25.60 -15.01
CA LEU A 59 -8.65 26.07 -16.39
C LEU A 59 -9.67 25.25 -17.23
N GLY A 60 -10.38 24.29 -16.65
CA GLY A 60 -11.36 23.45 -17.35
C GLY A 60 -10.77 22.27 -18.12
N HIS A 61 -9.45 22.07 -18.08
CA HIS A 61 -8.80 20.88 -18.63
C HIS A 61 -8.86 19.71 -17.65
N THR A 62 -9.01 18.49 -18.16
CA THR A 62 -8.99 17.26 -17.35
C THR A 62 -7.64 16.58 -17.49
N LEU A 63 -6.88 16.48 -16.38
CA LEU A 63 -5.65 15.70 -16.34
C LEU A 63 -6.00 14.25 -15.99
N VAL A 64 -5.61 13.33 -16.87
CA VAL A 64 -5.79 11.89 -16.65
C VAL A 64 -4.44 11.23 -16.46
N ARG A 65 -4.21 10.68 -15.26
CA ARG A 65 -2.99 9.94 -14.92
C ARG A 65 -3.30 8.44 -14.85
N ARG A 66 -2.75 7.65 -15.76
CA ARG A 66 -2.91 6.18 -15.76
C ARG A 66 -1.83 5.53 -14.91
N LEU A 67 -2.19 4.85 -13.83
CA LEU A 67 -1.24 4.20 -12.91
C LEU A 67 -1.78 2.85 -12.45
N PHE A 68 -0.89 1.94 -12.07
CA PHE A 68 -1.31 0.79 -11.27
C PHE A 68 -1.58 1.24 -9.84
N SER A 69 -2.61 0.68 -9.22
CA SER A 69 -2.96 0.98 -7.83
C SER A 69 -2.11 0.17 -6.85
N LEU A 70 -0.78 0.26 -7.00
CA LEU A 70 0.22 -0.42 -6.19
C LEU A 70 1.30 0.57 -5.75
N ALA A 71 1.89 0.34 -4.58
CA ALA A 71 3.04 1.08 -4.08
C ALA A 71 3.99 0.10 -3.37
N PRO A 72 5.32 0.33 -3.41
CA PRO A 72 6.27 -0.45 -2.63
C PRO A 72 5.91 -0.40 -1.14
N ALA A 73 5.86 -1.57 -0.50
CA ALA A 73 5.41 -1.70 0.89
C ALA A 73 6.54 -2.03 1.90
N TYR A 74 7.78 -2.23 1.44
CA TYR A 74 8.92 -2.54 2.31
C TYR A 74 9.30 -1.37 3.21
N VAL A 75 9.30 -0.17 2.66
CA VAL A 75 9.59 1.08 3.39
C VAL A 75 8.49 2.06 3.01
N THR A 76 7.87 2.66 4.01
CA THR A 76 6.83 3.68 3.82
C THR A 76 7.22 4.95 4.54
N THR A 77 6.75 6.09 4.05
CA THR A 77 6.97 7.37 4.73
C THR A 77 5.97 7.55 5.86
N PHE A 78 6.34 8.36 6.85
CA PHE A 78 5.45 8.71 7.96
C PHE A 78 4.08 9.23 7.48
N ASN A 79 4.06 10.11 6.49
CA ASN A 79 2.81 10.68 5.96
C ASN A 79 1.94 9.62 5.27
N SER A 80 2.55 8.63 4.64
CA SER A 80 1.85 7.53 3.99
C SER A 80 1.21 6.57 5.00
N CYS A 81 1.82 6.36 6.18
CA CYS A 81 1.27 5.51 7.24
C CYS A 81 0.36 6.24 8.25
N GLN A 82 0.10 7.54 8.08
CA GLN A 82 -0.76 8.33 8.97
C GLN A 82 -2.23 7.86 9.06
N ARG A 83 -2.67 6.94 8.22
CA ARG A 83 -4.01 6.33 8.30
C ARG A 83 -3.95 4.80 8.28
N LEU A 84 -2.79 4.25 8.62
CA LEU A 84 -2.54 2.81 8.69
C LEU A 84 -2.40 2.39 10.14
N THR A 85 -2.86 1.17 10.40
CA THR A 85 -2.51 0.39 11.57
C THR A 85 -1.42 -0.59 11.14
N LEU A 86 -0.31 -0.64 11.88
CA LEU A 86 0.83 -1.49 11.56
C LEU A 86 1.11 -2.44 12.74
N ASP A 87 1.31 -3.72 12.45
CA ASP A 87 1.62 -4.72 13.49
C ASP A 87 3.09 -4.65 13.93
N LEU A 88 3.99 -4.30 13.00
CA LEU A 88 5.41 -4.09 13.26
C LEU A 88 5.92 -2.89 12.46
N LEU A 89 6.69 -2.03 13.12
CA LEU A 89 7.28 -0.83 12.52
C LEU A 89 8.75 -0.69 12.96
N GLY A 90 9.67 -0.69 11.99
CA GLY A 90 11.04 -0.21 12.17
C GLY A 90 11.14 1.25 11.76
N VAL A 91 11.71 2.11 12.61
CA VAL A 91 11.89 3.54 12.33
C VAL A 91 13.37 3.82 12.04
N ASP A 92 13.66 4.27 10.83
CA ASP A 92 15.00 4.73 10.47
C ASP A 92 15.22 6.16 10.99
N LEU A 93 16.17 6.31 11.92
CA LEU A 93 16.55 7.58 12.55
C LEU A 93 17.92 8.08 12.09
N THR A 94 18.50 7.50 11.02
CA THR A 94 19.82 7.89 10.49
C THR A 94 19.90 9.37 10.09
N ARG A 95 18.76 10.01 9.79
CA ARG A 95 18.63 11.46 9.58
C ARG A 95 17.65 12.02 10.61
N ALA A 96 18.10 13.00 11.39
CA ALA A 96 17.26 13.71 12.36
C ALA A 96 16.28 14.66 11.64
N VAL A 97 15.15 14.13 11.15
CA VAL A 97 14.11 14.91 10.44
C VAL A 97 12.78 14.96 11.19
N CYS A 98 12.72 14.37 12.39
CA CYS A 98 11.50 14.33 13.18
C CYS A 98 11.27 15.67 13.89
N SER A 99 10.50 16.55 13.24
CA SER A 99 9.83 17.67 13.91
C SER A 99 9.09 17.18 15.17
N HIS A 100 8.96 18.04 16.19
CA HIS A 100 8.35 17.70 17.47
C HIS A 100 7.01 16.96 17.30
N GLY A 101 6.87 15.77 17.91
CA GLY A 101 5.64 14.97 17.92
C GLY A 101 5.46 13.93 16.79
N LYS A 102 6.27 13.94 15.72
CA LYS A 102 6.16 12.93 14.64
C LYS A 102 6.58 11.53 15.08
N LEU A 103 7.63 11.42 15.91
CA LEU A 103 8.09 10.15 16.44
C LEU A 103 7.03 9.50 17.35
N TYR A 104 6.46 10.29 18.26
CA TYR A 104 5.38 9.83 19.15
C TYR A 104 4.17 9.31 18.37
N THR A 105 3.75 10.05 17.33
CA THR A 105 2.63 9.68 16.47
C THR A 105 2.91 8.42 15.62
N ALA A 106 4.18 8.13 15.34
CA ALA A 106 4.56 6.91 14.61
C ALA A 106 4.45 5.69 15.54
N LEU A 107 4.98 5.80 16.75
CA LEU A 107 4.98 4.73 17.75
C LEU A 107 3.56 4.41 18.25
N SER A 108 2.68 5.42 18.40
CA SER A 108 1.31 5.22 18.87
C SER A 108 0.40 4.43 17.90
N ARG A 109 0.87 4.09 16.70
CA ARG A 109 0.10 3.35 15.67
C ARG A 109 0.34 1.84 15.68
N ILE A 110 1.25 1.39 16.53
CA ILE A 110 1.57 -0.02 16.72
C ILE A 110 0.47 -0.62 17.60
N ARG A 111 -0.12 -1.74 17.17
CA ARG A 111 -1.01 -2.54 18.03
C ARG A 111 -0.13 -3.42 18.92
N HIS A 112 -0.39 -3.36 20.23
CA HIS A 112 0.16 -4.30 21.20
C HIS A 112 -0.60 -5.62 21.17
#